data_AF-A0ABD5SM86-F1
#
_entry.id   AF-A0ABD5SM86-F1
#
_cell.length_a   1.000
_cell.length_b   1.000
_cell.length_c   1.000
_cell.angle_alpha   90.00
_cell.angle_beta   90.00
_cell.angle_gamma   90.00
#
_symmetry.space_group_name_H-M   'P 1'
#
loop_
_entity.id
_entity.type
_entity.pdbx_description
1 polymer ?
#
loop_
_entity_poly.entity_id
_entity_poly.type
_entity_poly.pdbx_seq_one_letter_code
_entity_poly.pdbx_strand_id
1 'polypeptide(L)'
;MRYSAPPREETPEEWDHTFVLSEFETEGNDNESANPDSEQVLLEIDEPQLNHNSGMVAFGPDGYLYVTTGDGGGANDNDEGHIEDWYDENGGGNGQDTTENLLGAVLRIDIDEGTGKGEDDETEGDDAGDETADRAYGIPEVNPFAEEGEFDSDEGLPEQYAWGLRNPWGSMEFHGDRMLLVDVGQNLFEEVNAIEKGGNYGWNVKEGTHCFNTESPEEVLEDEDCPDETPDDVRGGEELIDPVIEYPQEYEGEPIGASIIGGHVYDSDAVSGLEETYVFGDWTGPLFLARPPEGWLEDGGMDDESDGDDVGTDNETADTNGNETDAGGDGDMDSSGDGEDDLWPMER
;
A
#
# COMPACT_ATOMS: atom_id res chain seq x y z
N MET A 1 4.17 -12.11 12.45
CA MET A 1 4.06 -13.24 11.48
C MET A 1 2.68 -13.18 10.87
N ARG A 2 2.57 -13.39 9.56
CA ARG A 2 1.29 -13.50 8.85
C ARG A 2 1.00 -14.95 8.46
N TYR A 3 -0.23 -15.43 8.62
CA TYR A 3 -0.68 -16.74 8.13
C TYR A 3 -2.19 -16.76 7.82
N SER A 4 -2.63 -17.74 7.03
CA SER A 4 -4.06 -18.01 6.79
C SER A 4 -4.58 -19.08 7.76
N ALA A 5 -5.66 -18.78 8.47
CA ALA A 5 -6.37 -19.68 9.38
C ALA A 5 -7.73 -20.10 8.79
N PRO A 6 -8.34 -21.22 9.23
CA PRO A 6 -9.73 -21.51 8.91
C PRO A 6 -10.66 -20.35 9.32
N PRO A 7 -11.82 -20.17 8.64
CA PRO A 7 -12.82 -19.17 9.02
C PRO A 7 -13.19 -19.25 10.51
N ARG A 8 -13.39 -18.08 11.13
CA ARG A 8 -13.88 -17.93 12.50
C ARG A 8 -15.38 -18.20 12.56
N GLU A 9 -15.97 -18.24 13.76
CA GLU A 9 -17.41 -18.54 13.91
C GLU A 9 -18.29 -17.41 13.35
N GLU A 10 -17.76 -16.19 13.39
CA GLU A 10 -18.35 -14.94 12.92
C GLU A 10 -18.09 -14.64 11.44
N THR A 11 -17.10 -15.30 10.83
CA THR A 11 -16.80 -15.17 9.40
C THR A 11 -18.02 -15.62 8.58
N PRO A 12 -18.44 -14.87 7.54
CA PRO A 12 -19.57 -15.27 6.70
C PRO A 12 -19.40 -16.69 6.11
N GLU A 13 -20.51 -17.44 6.00
CA GLU A 13 -20.46 -18.89 5.65
C GLU A 13 -19.78 -19.18 4.31
N GLU A 14 -19.84 -18.22 3.38
CA GLU A 14 -19.29 -18.32 2.03
C GLU A 14 -17.81 -17.93 1.92
N TRP A 15 -17.21 -17.31 2.94
CA TRP A 15 -15.81 -16.83 2.89
C TRP A 15 -14.82 -17.98 3.11
N ASP A 16 -13.65 -17.90 2.46
CA ASP A 16 -12.73 -19.02 2.35
C ASP A 16 -11.88 -19.23 3.62
N HIS A 17 -11.30 -18.16 4.15
CA HIS A 17 -10.36 -18.24 5.27
C HIS A 17 -10.25 -16.90 6.03
N THR A 18 -9.37 -16.87 7.04
CA THR A 18 -9.05 -15.66 7.80
C THR A 18 -7.56 -15.36 7.66
N PHE A 19 -7.21 -14.16 7.21
CA PHE A 19 -5.88 -13.59 7.34
C PHE A 19 -5.62 -13.32 8.82
N VAL A 20 -4.49 -13.79 9.36
CA VAL A 20 -4.09 -13.53 10.74
C VAL A 20 -2.68 -12.96 10.77
N LEU A 21 -2.54 -11.82 11.46
CA LEU A 21 -1.26 -11.24 11.86
C LEU A 21 -1.07 -11.49 13.37
N SER A 22 -0.02 -12.21 13.72
CA SER A 22 0.32 -12.51 15.11
C SER A 22 1.75 -12.10 15.47
N GLU A 23 1.93 -11.64 16.70
CA GLU A 23 3.22 -11.49 17.35
C GLU A 23 3.63 -12.80 18.07
N PHE A 24 4.93 -13.08 18.09
CA PHE A 24 5.51 -14.16 18.88
C PHE A 24 6.83 -13.69 19.53
N GLU A 25 7.06 -14.10 20.77
CA GLU A 25 8.35 -13.94 21.44
C GLU A 25 9.32 -15.05 21.02
N THR A 26 10.62 -14.73 20.96
CA THR A 26 11.65 -15.74 20.75
C THR A 26 11.88 -16.58 22.01
N GLU A 27 12.16 -17.88 21.85
CA GLU A 27 12.61 -18.70 22.97
C GLU A 27 14.04 -18.29 23.39
N GLY A 28 14.21 -17.87 24.64
CA GLY A 28 15.54 -17.53 25.15
C GLY A 28 16.07 -16.21 24.56
N ASN A 29 17.37 -16.14 24.23
CA ASN A 29 18.03 -14.90 23.78
C ASN A 29 18.93 -15.11 22.54
N ASP A 30 18.76 -16.21 21.81
CA ASP A 30 19.56 -16.51 20.61
C ASP A 30 18.82 -16.26 19.29
N ASN A 31 17.52 -15.92 19.36
CA ASN A 31 16.64 -15.63 18.22
C ASN A 31 16.58 -16.78 17.19
N GLU A 32 16.79 -18.04 17.62
CA GLU A 32 16.78 -19.20 16.72
C GLU A 32 15.42 -19.91 16.64
N SER A 33 14.54 -19.72 17.64
CA SER A 33 13.17 -20.27 17.66
C SER A 33 12.16 -19.30 18.26
N ALA A 34 10.91 -19.37 17.79
CA ALA A 34 9.76 -18.67 18.38
C ALA A 34 9.07 -19.57 19.42
N ASN A 35 8.56 -18.97 20.50
CA ASN A 35 7.74 -19.66 21.49
C ASN A 35 6.30 -19.73 20.98
N PRO A 36 5.76 -20.92 20.63
CA PRO A 36 4.39 -21.00 20.12
C PRO A 36 3.33 -20.67 21.19
N ASP A 37 3.66 -20.75 22.49
CA ASP A 37 2.73 -20.42 23.57
C ASP A 37 2.65 -18.90 23.85
N SER A 38 3.43 -18.06 23.14
CA SER A 38 3.41 -16.60 23.28
C SER A 38 2.66 -15.90 22.14
N GLU A 39 1.83 -16.62 21.41
CA GLU A 39 1.08 -16.03 20.31
C GLU A 39 0.17 -14.92 20.83
N GLN A 40 0.31 -13.72 20.26
CA GLN A 40 -0.64 -12.63 20.42
C GLN A 40 -1.17 -12.26 19.05
N VAL A 41 -2.46 -12.52 18.82
CA VAL A 41 -3.14 -12.12 17.58
C VAL A 41 -3.31 -10.60 17.60
N LEU A 42 -2.74 -9.94 16.58
CA LEU A 42 -2.81 -8.50 16.41
C LEU A 42 -4.01 -8.11 15.57
N LEU A 43 -4.14 -8.69 14.38
CA LEU A 43 -5.14 -8.33 13.37
C LEU A 43 -5.67 -9.60 12.70
N GLU A 44 -6.99 -9.62 12.47
CA GLU A 44 -7.69 -10.67 11.73
C GLU A 44 -8.55 -10.00 10.66
N ILE A 45 -8.42 -10.46 9.42
CA ILE A 45 -9.23 -10.00 8.29
C ILE A 45 -9.85 -11.24 7.68
N ASP A 46 -11.16 -11.24 7.52
CA ASP A 46 -11.82 -12.34 6.83
C ASP A 46 -11.52 -12.22 5.32
N GLU A 47 -11.23 -13.33 4.64
CA GLU A 47 -10.82 -13.37 3.23
C GLU A 47 -11.92 -14.06 2.42
N PRO A 48 -12.60 -13.35 1.50
CA PRO A 48 -13.78 -13.89 0.85
C PRO A 48 -13.44 -15.05 -0.08
N GLN A 49 -12.30 -15.00 -0.77
CA GLN A 49 -11.86 -16.04 -1.70
C GLN A 49 -10.48 -16.60 -1.35
N LEU A 50 -10.10 -17.67 -2.05
CA LEU A 50 -8.88 -18.45 -1.75
C LEU A 50 -7.57 -17.79 -2.23
N ASN A 51 -7.67 -16.67 -2.95
CA ASN A 51 -6.58 -16.09 -3.71
C ASN A 51 -6.40 -14.60 -3.40
N HIS A 52 -5.24 -14.06 -3.78
CA HIS A 52 -4.82 -12.68 -3.52
C HIS A 52 -4.71 -12.33 -2.03
N ASN A 53 -4.25 -13.26 -1.22
CA ASN A 53 -4.21 -13.08 0.23
C ASN A 53 -3.03 -12.21 0.70
N SER A 54 -2.09 -11.85 -0.19
CA SER A 54 -0.91 -11.02 0.11
C SER A 54 -0.17 -11.38 1.43
N GLY A 55 0.25 -10.38 2.21
CA GLY A 55 0.71 -10.55 3.59
C GLY A 55 2.19 -10.29 3.82
N MET A 56 2.80 -9.39 3.05
CA MET A 56 4.15 -8.90 3.36
C MET A 56 4.10 -8.07 4.64
N VAL A 57 5.12 -8.21 5.48
CA VAL A 57 5.21 -7.51 6.77
C VAL A 57 6.62 -6.96 6.93
N ALA A 58 6.73 -5.65 7.16
CA ALA A 58 8.01 -5.01 7.45
C ALA A 58 7.82 -3.80 8.35
N PHE A 59 8.85 -3.49 9.15
CA PHE A 59 8.89 -2.21 9.85
C PHE A 59 9.38 -1.12 8.88
N GLY A 60 8.64 -0.02 8.84
CA GLY A 60 9.05 1.18 8.12
C GLY A 60 10.20 1.91 8.83
N PRO A 61 10.80 2.90 8.16
CA PRO A 61 11.86 3.74 8.75
C PRO A 61 11.34 4.62 9.90
N ASP A 62 10.03 4.86 9.93
CA ASP A 62 9.28 5.56 10.97
C ASP A 62 9.02 4.71 12.24
N GLY A 63 9.32 3.41 12.20
CA GLY A 63 9.17 2.49 13.32
C GLY A 63 7.80 1.79 13.41
N TYR A 64 6.86 2.10 12.53
CA TYR A 64 5.56 1.42 12.50
C TYR A 64 5.62 0.11 11.70
N LEU A 65 4.66 -0.79 11.97
CA LEU A 65 4.54 -2.03 11.22
C LEU A 65 3.65 -1.83 9.99
N TYR A 66 4.21 -2.10 8.82
CA TYR A 66 3.49 -2.11 7.56
C TYR A 66 3.10 -3.53 7.17
N VAL A 67 1.86 -3.70 6.72
CA VAL A 67 1.27 -5.00 6.37
C VAL A 67 0.50 -4.87 5.07
N THR A 68 0.82 -5.68 4.07
CA THR A 68 0.11 -5.67 2.79
C THR A 68 -1.03 -6.68 2.78
N THR A 69 -2.18 -6.28 2.22
CA THR A 69 -3.34 -7.13 1.97
C THR A 69 -3.62 -7.10 0.47
N GLY A 70 -4.12 -8.20 -0.10
CA GLY A 70 -4.64 -8.16 -1.47
C GLY A 70 -6.14 -8.00 -1.44
N ASP A 71 -6.77 -7.86 -2.58
CA ASP A 71 -8.20 -7.63 -2.75
C ASP A 71 -9.09 -8.79 -2.24
N GLY A 72 -8.48 -9.89 -1.78
CA GLY A 72 -9.15 -11.09 -1.28
C GLY A 72 -9.92 -11.84 -2.38
N GLY A 73 -9.64 -11.53 -3.64
CA GLY A 73 -10.42 -11.89 -4.80
C GLY A 73 -9.79 -12.92 -5.73
N GLY A 74 -10.65 -13.45 -6.60
CA GLY A 74 -10.27 -14.23 -7.76
C GLY A 74 -9.99 -13.34 -8.98
N ALA A 75 -10.02 -13.94 -10.16
CA ALA A 75 -9.88 -13.18 -11.40
C ALA A 75 -11.03 -12.17 -11.56
N ASN A 76 -10.69 -10.93 -11.93
CA ASN A 76 -11.63 -9.85 -12.29
C ASN A 76 -12.50 -9.29 -11.14
N ASP A 77 -12.22 -9.63 -9.89
CA ASP A 77 -12.84 -8.97 -8.71
C ASP A 77 -14.38 -8.92 -8.73
N ASN A 78 -15.05 -9.92 -9.31
CA ASN A 78 -16.51 -9.89 -9.57
C ASN A 78 -17.31 -11.04 -8.94
N ASP A 79 -16.64 -11.84 -8.13
CA ASP A 79 -17.24 -12.94 -7.37
C ASP A 79 -17.73 -12.46 -5.98
N GLU A 80 -18.24 -13.37 -5.16
CA GLU A 80 -18.80 -13.05 -3.83
C GLU A 80 -17.73 -12.48 -2.89
N GLY A 81 -18.11 -11.44 -2.13
CA GLY A 81 -17.24 -10.77 -1.16
C GLY A 81 -16.56 -9.49 -1.68
N HIS A 82 -16.80 -9.10 -2.94
CA HIS A 82 -16.45 -7.76 -3.43
C HIS A 82 -17.59 -6.77 -3.16
N ILE A 83 -17.21 -5.61 -2.65
CA ILE A 83 -18.12 -4.55 -2.22
C ILE A 83 -18.40 -3.60 -3.41
N GLU A 84 -19.63 -3.11 -3.51
CA GLU A 84 -20.00 -2.07 -4.48
C GLU A 84 -19.26 -0.78 -4.10
N ASP A 85 -18.49 -0.23 -5.04
CA ASP A 85 -17.72 0.98 -4.85
C ASP A 85 -18.25 2.12 -5.75
N TRP A 86 -17.45 3.16 -5.92
CA TRP A 86 -17.81 4.35 -6.68
C TRP A 86 -17.79 4.16 -8.20
N TYR A 87 -17.14 3.12 -8.72
CA TYR A 87 -16.84 2.96 -10.14
C TYR A 87 -17.83 2.00 -10.81
N ASP A 88 -18.86 2.56 -11.45
CA ASP A 88 -19.98 1.82 -12.05
C ASP A 88 -19.58 0.84 -13.18
N GLU A 89 -18.45 1.10 -13.86
CA GLU A 89 -17.99 0.31 -15.01
C GLU A 89 -17.53 -1.10 -14.63
N ASN A 90 -16.99 -1.27 -13.41
CA ASN A 90 -16.66 -2.57 -12.84
C ASN A 90 -17.60 -2.89 -11.69
N GLY A 91 -17.98 -4.15 -11.54
CA GLY A 91 -18.98 -4.56 -10.53
C GLY A 91 -18.40 -4.61 -9.12
N GLY A 92 -17.95 -3.48 -8.59
CA GLY A 92 -17.29 -3.38 -7.29
C GLY A 92 -15.88 -3.96 -7.28
N GLY A 93 -15.09 -3.60 -6.27
CA GLY A 93 -13.77 -4.13 -6.03
C GLY A 93 -13.21 -3.71 -4.67
N ASN A 94 -12.60 -4.66 -3.96
CA ASN A 94 -12.18 -4.39 -2.58
C ASN A 94 -11.02 -3.39 -2.49
N GLY A 95 -10.26 -3.21 -3.58
CA GLY A 95 -9.22 -2.18 -3.65
C GLY A 95 -9.76 -0.75 -3.59
N GLN A 96 -11.01 -0.50 -4.01
CA GLN A 96 -11.61 0.85 -3.98
C GLN A 96 -12.51 1.11 -2.77
N ASP A 97 -12.85 0.07 -2.01
CA ASP A 97 -13.55 0.22 -0.74
C ASP A 97 -12.57 0.47 0.41
N THR A 98 -12.72 1.62 1.05
CA THR A 98 -11.93 2.02 2.21
C THR A 98 -12.67 1.81 3.53
N THR A 99 -13.98 1.48 3.50
CA THR A 99 -14.87 1.63 4.66
C THR A 99 -15.38 0.32 5.24
N GLU A 100 -15.56 -0.73 4.43
CA GLU A 100 -16.13 -1.99 4.88
C GLU A 100 -15.06 -3.05 5.18
N ASN A 101 -13.87 -2.93 4.60
CA ASN A 101 -12.82 -3.93 4.76
C ASN A 101 -11.38 -3.38 4.61
N LEU A 102 -10.40 -4.23 4.95
CA LEU A 102 -8.96 -3.90 4.94
C LEU A 102 -8.20 -4.58 3.78
N LEU A 103 -8.90 -5.03 2.74
CA LEU A 103 -8.32 -5.73 1.58
C LEU A 103 -7.83 -4.70 0.54
N GLY A 104 -6.95 -5.15 -0.36
CA GLY A 104 -6.39 -4.32 -1.42
C GLY A 104 -5.61 -3.10 -0.93
N ALA A 105 -4.91 -3.23 0.21
CA ALA A 105 -4.33 -2.10 0.93
C ALA A 105 -2.91 -2.34 1.45
N VAL A 106 -2.23 -1.24 1.77
CA VAL A 106 -1.12 -1.22 2.71
C VAL A 106 -1.65 -0.69 4.03
N LEU A 107 -1.50 -1.49 5.09
CA LEU A 107 -1.87 -1.12 6.44
C LEU A 107 -0.64 -0.63 7.21
N ARG A 108 -0.80 0.35 8.10
CA ARG A 108 0.25 0.84 9.00
C ARG A 108 -0.27 0.90 10.42
N ILE A 109 0.30 0.09 11.31
CA ILE A 109 -0.14 -0.05 12.70
C ILE A 109 1.00 0.18 13.69
N ASP A 110 0.66 0.65 14.88
CA ASP A 110 1.57 0.80 16.00
C ASP A 110 1.52 -0.43 16.91
N ILE A 111 2.55 -1.27 16.86
CA ILE A 111 2.62 -2.47 17.70
C ILE A 111 3.07 -2.19 19.14
N ASP A 112 3.56 -0.97 19.44
CA ASP A 112 3.98 -0.59 20.78
C ASP A 112 2.82 -0.03 21.62
N GLU A 113 1.70 0.37 21.00
CA GLU A 113 0.59 1.05 21.64
C GLU A 113 -0.78 0.37 21.46
N GLY A 114 -1.06 -0.74 22.15
CA GLY A 114 -2.40 -1.36 22.15
C GLY A 114 -3.40 -0.74 23.12
N THR A 115 -4.68 -0.60 22.73
CA THR A 115 -5.77 -0.24 23.66
C THR A 115 -6.21 -1.44 24.52
N GLY A 116 -5.96 -2.66 24.03
CA GLY A 116 -5.85 -3.91 24.77
C GLY A 116 -7.02 -4.88 24.61
N LYS A 117 -6.79 -6.06 24.02
CA LYS A 117 -7.50 -7.30 24.39
C LYS A 117 -6.74 -7.98 25.53
N GLY A 118 -6.99 -7.55 26.78
CA GLY A 118 -6.57 -8.34 27.93
C GLY A 118 -7.37 -9.65 27.96
N GLU A 119 -6.73 -10.78 28.30
CA GLU A 119 -7.29 -12.16 28.35
C GLU A 119 -8.58 -12.35 29.19
N ASP A 120 -9.18 -11.28 29.73
CA ASP A 120 -10.24 -11.31 30.73
C ASP A 120 -11.53 -10.54 30.34
N ASP A 121 -11.60 -9.82 29.21
CA ASP A 121 -12.75 -8.97 28.90
C ASP A 121 -13.77 -9.62 27.94
N GLU A 122 -14.60 -10.50 28.49
CA GLU A 122 -15.82 -10.98 27.81
C GLU A 122 -16.97 -9.99 27.98
N THR A 123 -16.82 -8.77 27.48
CA THR A 123 -17.94 -7.85 27.31
C THR A 123 -18.41 -7.85 25.87
N GLU A 124 -19.42 -8.70 25.60
CA GLU A 124 -20.33 -8.50 24.47
C GLU A 124 -20.93 -7.10 24.55
N GLY A 125 -20.55 -6.23 23.61
CA GLY A 125 -21.02 -4.84 23.52
C GLY A 125 -21.21 -4.42 22.07
N ASP A 126 -22.47 -4.49 21.61
CA ASP A 126 -22.96 -4.00 20.31
C ASP A 126 -22.85 -2.45 20.18
N ASP A 127 -21.64 -1.89 20.10
CA ASP A 127 -21.41 -0.47 19.74
C ASP A 127 -20.45 -0.38 18.55
N ALA A 128 -21.00 -0.55 17.34
CA ALA A 128 -20.34 -0.33 16.05
C ALA A 128 -20.11 1.17 15.76
N GLY A 129 -19.48 1.88 16.68
CA GLY A 129 -19.27 3.33 16.57
C GLY A 129 -18.25 3.93 17.56
N ASP A 130 -17.49 3.10 18.25
CA ASP A 130 -16.24 3.51 18.92
C ASP A 130 -15.17 2.50 18.51
N GLU A 131 -14.61 2.73 17.33
CA GLU A 131 -13.60 1.89 16.69
C GLU A 131 -12.38 1.67 17.60
N THR A 132 -12.15 2.46 18.66
CA THR A 132 -10.96 2.33 19.55
C THR A 132 -11.03 1.18 20.56
N ALA A 133 -12.17 0.48 20.66
CA ALA A 133 -12.38 -0.59 21.63
C ALA A 133 -11.62 -1.88 21.24
N ASP A 134 -10.57 -2.18 22.01
CA ASP A 134 -9.85 -3.46 22.11
C ASP A 134 -9.04 -3.91 20.87
N ARG A 135 -8.18 -3.02 20.33
CA ARG A 135 -7.10 -3.44 19.43
C ARG A 135 -5.88 -3.88 20.24
N ALA A 136 -5.21 -4.94 19.77
CA ALA A 136 -3.92 -5.37 20.31
C ALA A 136 -2.74 -4.50 19.84
N TYR A 137 -3.04 -3.50 19.00
CA TYR A 137 -2.13 -2.52 18.41
C TYR A 137 -2.81 -1.13 18.42
N GLY A 138 -2.05 -0.11 18.10
CA GLY A 138 -2.47 1.29 18.03
C GLY A 138 -2.55 1.77 16.59
N ILE A 139 -3.23 2.90 16.42
CA ILE A 139 -3.33 3.60 15.14
C ILE A 139 -2.38 4.81 15.21
N PRO A 140 -1.39 4.92 14.31
CA PRO A 140 -0.62 6.15 14.20
C PRO A 140 -1.53 7.35 13.93
N GLU A 141 -1.45 8.40 14.74
CA GLU A 141 -2.30 9.61 14.62
C GLU A 141 -2.22 10.27 13.23
N VAL A 142 -1.09 10.07 12.55
CA VAL A 142 -0.79 10.61 11.21
C VAL A 142 -1.29 9.73 10.05
N ASN A 143 -1.96 8.60 10.33
CA ASN A 143 -2.56 7.78 9.26
C ASN A 143 -3.68 8.53 8.53
N PRO A 144 -3.90 8.23 7.22
CA PRO A 144 -4.89 8.91 6.38
C PRO A 144 -6.27 9.08 7.02
N PHE A 145 -6.84 8.01 7.57
CA PHE A 145 -8.19 7.99 8.15
C PHE A 145 -8.20 7.95 9.70
N ALA A 146 -7.07 8.28 10.35
CA ALA A 146 -7.07 8.47 11.80
C ALA A 146 -7.92 9.69 12.19
N GLU A 147 -8.26 9.83 13.48
CA GLU A 147 -9.09 10.96 13.97
C GLU A 147 -8.50 12.35 13.62
N GLU A 148 -7.17 12.45 13.58
CA GLU A 148 -6.43 13.66 13.19
C GLU A 148 -5.77 13.52 11.80
N GLY A 149 -6.23 12.55 11.00
CA GLY A 149 -5.76 12.26 9.65
C GLY A 149 -6.13 13.33 8.62
N GLU A 150 -5.66 13.10 7.39
CA GLU A 150 -5.89 14.00 6.26
C GLU A 150 -7.31 13.87 5.68
N PHE A 151 -7.83 12.64 5.67
CA PHE A 151 -9.17 12.32 5.19
C PHE A 151 -10.18 12.34 6.33
N ASP A 152 -11.47 12.43 5.99
CA ASP A 152 -12.52 12.25 7.01
C ASP A 152 -12.45 10.81 7.55
N SER A 153 -12.43 10.64 8.87
CA SER A 153 -12.34 9.32 9.49
C SER A 153 -13.56 8.44 9.22
N ASP A 154 -14.68 9.02 8.78
CA ASP A 154 -15.87 8.27 8.34
C ASP A 154 -15.71 7.73 6.90
N GLU A 155 -14.67 8.13 6.16
CA GLU A 155 -14.41 7.74 4.76
C GLU A 155 -13.42 6.58 4.62
N GLY A 156 -12.85 6.07 5.71
CA GLY A 156 -12.00 4.89 5.65
C GLY A 156 -11.61 4.30 6.99
N LEU A 157 -11.01 3.12 6.96
CA LEU A 157 -10.54 2.43 8.17
C LEU A 157 -9.17 2.98 8.61
N PRO A 158 -8.97 3.24 9.91
CA PRO A 158 -7.81 3.96 10.43
C PRO A 158 -6.46 3.25 10.22
N GLU A 159 -6.48 1.93 9.97
CA GLU A 159 -5.30 1.13 9.67
C GLU A 159 -4.72 1.41 8.27
N GLN A 160 -5.53 1.89 7.32
CA GLN A 160 -5.14 2.05 5.92
C GLN A 160 -4.12 3.18 5.76
N TYR A 161 -2.95 2.85 5.22
CA TYR A 161 -1.92 3.79 4.79
C TYR A 161 -2.05 4.14 3.30
N ALA A 162 -2.47 3.16 2.49
CA ALA A 162 -2.74 3.27 1.05
C ALA A 162 -3.71 2.16 0.62
N TRP A 163 -4.44 2.35 -0.48
CA TRP A 163 -5.45 1.43 -1.02
C TRP A 163 -5.41 1.38 -2.55
N GLY A 164 -6.32 0.64 -3.18
CA GLY A 164 -6.35 0.47 -4.64
C GLY A 164 -5.34 -0.55 -5.16
N LEU A 165 -4.97 -1.53 -4.35
CA LEU A 165 -4.02 -2.59 -4.74
C LEU A 165 -4.75 -3.91 -5.02
N ARG A 166 -4.14 -4.75 -5.85
CA ARG A 166 -4.70 -6.05 -6.25
C ARG A 166 -4.16 -7.20 -5.42
N ASN A 167 -2.88 -7.52 -5.56
CA ASN A 167 -2.22 -8.62 -4.89
C ASN A 167 -0.73 -8.34 -4.61
N PRO A 168 -0.43 -7.46 -3.63
CA PRO A 168 0.92 -7.01 -3.30
C PRO A 168 1.74 -8.03 -2.48
N TRP A 169 1.96 -9.24 -3.01
CA TRP A 169 2.45 -10.41 -2.25
C TRP A 169 3.98 -10.64 -2.27
N GLY A 170 4.69 -10.05 -3.23
CA GLY A 170 6.07 -10.46 -3.57
C GLY A 170 7.18 -9.74 -2.80
N SER A 171 7.17 -8.41 -2.81
CA SER A 171 8.18 -7.58 -2.14
C SER A 171 7.61 -6.23 -1.76
N MET A 172 7.90 -5.82 -0.53
CA MET A 172 7.75 -4.46 -0.02
C MET A 172 9.13 -4.02 0.47
N GLU A 173 9.67 -2.97 -0.13
CA GLU A 173 10.99 -2.45 0.17
C GLU A 173 10.91 -0.99 0.59
N PHE A 174 11.64 -0.66 1.66
CA PHE A 174 11.93 0.73 2.00
C PHE A 174 13.34 1.12 1.52
N HIS A 175 13.43 2.21 0.76
CA HIS A 175 14.68 2.86 0.41
C HIS A 175 14.66 4.31 0.92
N GLY A 176 15.41 4.58 1.99
CA GLY A 176 15.20 5.80 2.77
C GLY A 176 13.77 5.79 3.30
N ASP A 177 13.02 6.84 3.02
CA ASP A 177 11.62 6.94 3.37
C ASP A 177 10.67 6.57 2.22
N ARG A 178 11.17 6.14 1.07
CA ARG A 178 10.31 5.67 -0.03
C ARG A 178 9.95 4.21 0.15
N MET A 179 8.71 3.86 -0.16
CA MET A 179 8.26 2.47 -0.25
C MET A 179 8.08 2.08 -1.72
N LEU A 180 8.73 1.00 -2.15
CA LEU A 180 8.46 0.33 -3.42
C LEU A 180 7.71 -0.96 -3.13
N LEU A 181 6.58 -1.16 -3.80
CA LEU A 181 5.72 -2.30 -3.60
C LEU A 181 5.41 -2.98 -4.93
N VAL A 182 5.69 -4.26 -4.99
CA VAL A 182 5.30 -5.10 -6.13
C VAL A 182 3.82 -5.42 -6.03
N ASP A 183 3.08 -5.20 -7.12
CA ASP A 183 1.68 -5.61 -7.24
C ASP A 183 1.47 -6.48 -8.49
N VAL A 184 0.80 -7.62 -8.30
CA VAL A 184 0.55 -8.59 -9.38
C VAL A 184 -0.74 -8.20 -10.08
N GLY A 185 -0.65 -7.86 -11.37
CA GLY A 185 -1.81 -7.52 -12.19
C GLY A 185 -2.66 -8.74 -12.59
N GLN A 186 -3.67 -8.50 -13.41
CA GLN A 186 -4.73 -9.45 -13.72
C GLN A 186 -4.36 -10.38 -14.88
N ASN A 187 -4.09 -9.83 -16.05
CA ASN A 187 -3.86 -10.59 -17.29
C ASN A 187 -2.88 -9.91 -18.25
N LEU A 188 -2.75 -8.60 -18.20
CA LEU A 188 -2.09 -7.82 -19.24
C LEU A 188 -0.78 -7.23 -18.74
N PHE A 189 -0.74 -6.71 -17.53
CA PHE A 189 0.41 -5.97 -17.00
C PHE A 189 0.80 -6.44 -15.60
N GLU A 190 2.07 -6.27 -15.29
CA GLU A 190 2.64 -6.45 -13.95
C GLU A 190 3.29 -5.13 -13.55
N GLU A 191 3.27 -4.80 -12.25
CA GLU A 191 3.63 -3.45 -11.83
C GLU A 191 4.43 -3.36 -10.52
N VAL A 192 5.06 -2.20 -10.35
CA VAL A 192 5.70 -1.77 -9.10
C VAL A 192 5.23 -0.35 -8.81
N ASN A 193 4.65 -0.17 -7.64
CA ASN A 193 4.12 1.08 -7.16
C ASN A 193 5.14 1.74 -6.21
N ALA A 194 5.28 3.06 -6.32
CA ALA A 194 5.93 3.86 -5.30
C ALA A 194 4.86 4.31 -4.30
N ILE A 195 4.79 3.64 -3.15
CA ILE A 195 3.68 3.81 -2.23
C ILE A 195 3.84 5.10 -1.42
N GLU A 196 2.83 5.95 -1.51
CA GLU A 196 2.63 7.19 -0.77
C GLU A 196 1.47 7.08 0.22
N LYS A 197 1.56 7.84 1.31
CA LYS A 197 0.51 7.92 2.34
C LYS A 197 -0.76 8.53 1.74
N GLY A 198 -1.89 7.83 1.88
CA GLY A 198 -3.17 8.27 1.34
C GLY A 198 -3.34 8.01 -0.17
N GLY A 199 -2.41 7.28 -0.79
CA GLY A 199 -2.46 6.99 -2.22
C GLY A 199 -3.48 5.90 -2.58
N ASN A 200 -4.19 6.12 -3.69
CA ASN A 200 -5.06 5.14 -4.34
C ASN A 200 -4.38 4.62 -5.62
N TYR A 201 -4.04 3.33 -5.68
CA TYR A 201 -3.34 2.71 -6.83
C TYR A 201 -4.30 2.15 -7.90
N GLY A 202 -5.58 2.52 -7.81
CA GLY A 202 -6.51 2.39 -8.90
C GLY A 202 -7.04 1.00 -9.19
N TRP A 203 -6.61 -0.09 -8.55
CA TRP A 203 -7.28 -1.39 -8.74
C TRP A 203 -8.71 -1.38 -8.14
N ASN A 204 -9.76 -1.80 -8.85
CA ASN A 204 -9.81 -2.47 -10.16
C ASN A 204 -10.20 -1.54 -11.33
N VAL A 205 -9.98 -0.24 -11.22
CA VAL A 205 -10.19 0.75 -12.29
C VAL A 205 -9.06 0.70 -13.34
N LYS A 206 -7.81 0.52 -12.89
CA LYS A 206 -6.59 0.42 -13.71
C LYS A 206 -5.86 -0.92 -13.50
N GLU A 207 -5.13 -1.36 -14.52
CA GLU A 207 -4.13 -2.44 -14.48
C GLU A 207 -2.86 -1.90 -15.16
N GLY A 208 -1.82 -1.61 -14.38
CA GLY A 208 -0.74 -0.73 -14.84
C GLY A 208 -1.25 0.70 -15.08
N THR A 209 -0.74 1.34 -16.13
CA THR A 209 -1.21 2.67 -16.60
C THR A 209 -2.47 2.61 -17.47
N HIS A 210 -3.13 1.44 -17.55
CA HIS A 210 -4.21 1.18 -18.50
C HIS A 210 -5.53 0.92 -17.81
N CYS A 211 -6.64 1.36 -18.40
CA CYS A 211 -7.97 1.06 -17.85
C CYS A 211 -8.23 -0.45 -17.84
N PHE A 212 -8.83 -0.91 -16.76
CA PHE A 212 -9.28 -2.27 -16.60
C PHE A 212 -10.80 -2.37 -16.74
N ASN A 213 -11.27 -3.43 -17.41
CA ASN A 213 -12.68 -3.75 -17.48
C ASN A 213 -12.92 -5.25 -17.29
N THR A 214 -13.75 -5.57 -16.31
CA THR A 214 -14.08 -6.95 -15.93
C THR A 214 -14.81 -7.74 -17.03
N GLU A 215 -15.50 -7.08 -17.97
CA GLU A 215 -16.14 -7.73 -19.11
C GLU A 215 -15.15 -8.03 -20.26
N SER A 216 -14.03 -7.31 -20.33
CA SER A 216 -12.99 -7.45 -21.38
C SER A 216 -11.56 -7.48 -20.81
N PRO A 217 -11.25 -8.37 -19.84
CA PRO A 217 -10.02 -8.31 -19.04
C PRO A 217 -8.76 -8.77 -19.79
N GLU A 218 -8.86 -9.09 -21.08
CA GLU A 218 -7.73 -9.50 -21.94
C GLU A 218 -7.49 -8.45 -23.05
N GLU A 219 -8.16 -7.30 -23.01
CA GLU A 219 -8.04 -6.23 -24.01
C GLU A 219 -7.49 -4.95 -23.36
N VAL A 220 -6.42 -4.39 -23.92
CA VAL A 220 -5.97 -3.03 -23.55
C VAL A 220 -7.01 -2.04 -24.07
N LEU A 221 -7.61 -1.29 -23.16
CA LEU A 221 -8.61 -0.28 -23.49
C LEU A 221 -7.92 1.05 -23.77
N GLU A 222 -8.05 1.57 -25.00
CA GLU A 222 -7.61 2.92 -25.37
C GLU A 222 -8.63 4.00 -24.94
N ASP A 223 -9.33 3.80 -23.81
CA ASP A 223 -10.50 4.62 -23.46
C ASP A 223 -10.09 6.05 -23.08
N GLU A 224 -10.63 7.04 -23.79
CA GLU A 224 -10.43 8.47 -23.46
C GLU A 224 -11.17 8.86 -22.17
N ASP A 225 -12.02 7.99 -21.63
CA ASP A 225 -12.82 8.20 -20.43
C ASP A 225 -12.29 7.44 -19.19
N CYS A 226 -11.05 6.93 -19.23
CA CYS A 226 -10.38 6.41 -18.02
C CYS A 226 -10.29 7.51 -16.95
N PRO A 227 -10.78 7.28 -15.72
CA PRO A 227 -10.56 8.26 -14.67
C PRO A 227 -9.10 8.23 -14.20
N ASP A 228 -8.51 9.40 -14.06
CA ASP A 228 -7.24 9.62 -13.33
C ASP A 228 -7.50 10.12 -11.90
N GLU A 229 -8.76 10.40 -11.56
CA GLU A 229 -9.20 10.84 -10.24
C GLU A 229 -10.60 10.27 -9.94
N THR A 230 -10.91 10.06 -8.66
CA THR A 230 -12.27 9.73 -8.24
C THR A 230 -13.21 10.94 -8.40
N PRO A 231 -14.54 10.74 -8.40
CA PRO A 231 -15.48 11.86 -8.31
C PRO A 231 -15.25 12.71 -7.05
N ASP A 232 -15.54 14.03 -7.12
CA ASP A 232 -15.43 14.98 -5.99
C ASP A 232 -16.07 14.50 -4.67
N ASP A 233 -17.12 13.67 -4.75
CA ASP A 233 -17.85 13.13 -3.61
C ASP A 233 -17.29 11.81 -3.05
N VAL A 234 -16.19 11.32 -3.60
CA VAL A 234 -15.46 10.15 -3.14
C VAL A 234 -14.11 10.61 -2.63
N ARG A 235 -13.97 10.75 -1.31
CA ARG A 235 -12.71 11.13 -0.63
C ARG A 235 -12.08 12.41 -1.20
N GLY A 236 -12.92 13.33 -1.66
CA GLY A 236 -12.51 14.64 -2.16
C GLY A 236 -11.95 14.68 -3.58
N GLY A 237 -12.15 13.63 -4.38
CA GLY A 237 -11.63 13.54 -5.74
C GLY A 237 -10.14 13.21 -5.77
N GLU A 238 -9.73 12.18 -5.03
CA GLU A 238 -8.34 11.74 -4.96
C GLU A 238 -7.84 11.21 -6.31
N GLU A 239 -6.54 11.39 -6.55
CA GLU A 239 -5.87 10.90 -7.75
C GLU A 239 -5.71 9.37 -7.70
N LEU A 240 -5.84 8.73 -8.87
CA LEU A 240 -5.45 7.34 -9.09
C LEU A 240 -3.99 7.31 -9.54
N ILE A 241 -3.11 6.90 -8.63
CA ILE A 241 -1.67 6.95 -8.78
C ILE A 241 -1.20 5.77 -9.65
N ASP A 242 -0.59 6.10 -10.78
CA ASP A 242 0.01 5.13 -11.70
C ASP A 242 1.30 4.50 -11.12
N PRO A 243 1.67 3.28 -11.55
CA PRO A 243 2.91 2.65 -11.10
C PRO A 243 4.16 3.38 -11.62
N VAL A 244 5.29 3.17 -10.93
CA VAL A 244 6.60 3.66 -11.41
C VAL A 244 7.27 2.68 -12.36
N ILE A 245 6.84 1.41 -12.38
CA ILE A 245 7.30 0.39 -13.32
C ILE A 245 6.09 -0.43 -13.73
N GLU A 246 5.91 -0.64 -15.03
CA GLU A 246 4.98 -1.63 -15.56
C GLU A 246 5.66 -2.45 -16.66
N TYR A 247 5.21 -3.69 -16.88
CA TYR A 247 5.56 -4.44 -18.09
C TYR A 247 4.44 -5.38 -18.52
N PRO A 248 4.25 -5.60 -19.83
CA PRO A 248 3.20 -6.49 -20.29
C PRO A 248 3.57 -7.96 -20.06
N GLN A 249 2.59 -8.81 -19.76
CA GLN A 249 2.78 -10.26 -19.69
C GLN A 249 3.14 -10.86 -21.07
N GLU A 250 2.67 -10.27 -22.17
CA GLU A 250 3.00 -10.66 -23.55
C GLU A 250 3.44 -9.45 -24.39
N TYR A 251 4.52 -9.59 -25.17
CA TYR A 251 4.97 -8.57 -26.11
C TYR A 251 5.27 -9.18 -27.48
N GLU A 252 4.66 -8.63 -28.54
CA GLU A 252 4.79 -9.13 -29.93
C GLU A 252 4.50 -10.65 -30.10
N GLY A 253 3.61 -11.21 -29.27
CA GLY A 253 3.26 -12.64 -29.31
C GLY A 253 4.21 -13.56 -28.53
N GLU A 254 5.15 -12.99 -27.77
CA GLU A 254 6.08 -13.74 -26.93
C GLU A 254 5.82 -13.43 -25.44
N PRO A 255 5.75 -14.45 -24.57
CA PRO A 255 5.55 -14.24 -23.14
C PRO A 255 6.80 -13.58 -22.53
N ILE A 256 6.56 -12.53 -21.74
CA ILE A 256 7.56 -11.75 -21.01
C ILE A 256 7.58 -12.15 -19.55
N GLY A 257 6.39 -12.27 -18.95
CA GLY A 257 6.17 -12.64 -17.56
C GLY A 257 4.75 -13.13 -17.33
N ALA A 258 4.40 -13.37 -16.07
CA ALA A 258 3.06 -13.82 -15.68
C ALA A 258 2.68 -13.43 -14.25
N SER A 259 3.67 -13.14 -13.40
CA SER A 259 3.49 -12.67 -12.03
C SER A 259 4.81 -12.10 -11.57
N ILE A 260 4.87 -10.79 -11.33
CA ILE A 260 6.01 -10.20 -10.65
C ILE A 260 6.13 -10.79 -9.24
N ILE A 261 7.33 -11.25 -8.85
CA ILE A 261 7.54 -11.99 -7.58
C ILE A 261 8.29 -11.19 -6.52
N GLY A 262 8.91 -10.07 -6.91
CA GLY A 262 9.68 -9.24 -5.99
C GLY A 262 10.80 -8.48 -6.68
N GLY A 263 11.28 -7.44 -6.01
CA GLY A 263 12.44 -6.66 -6.42
C GLY A 263 13.16 -6.03 -5.24
N HIS A 264 14.32 -5.46 -5.53
CA HIS A 264 15.18 -4.76 -4.58
C HIS A 264 15.98 -3.63 -5.25
N VAL A 265 16.12 -2.48 -4.60
CA VAL A 265 17.08 -1.45 -4.99
C VAL A 265 18.49 -1.94 -4.68
N TYR A 266 19.30 -2.12 -5.71
CA TYR A 266 20.69 -2.52 -5.55
C TYR A 266 21.58 -1.30 -5.31
N ASP A 267 21.97 -1.07 -4.06
CA ASP A 267 22.84 0.06 -3.67
C ASP A 267 24.23 -0.40 -3.17
N SER A 268 24.83 -1.39 -3.84
CA SER A 268 26.15 -1.92 -3.49
C SER A 268 27.15 -1.79 -4.63
N ASP A 269 28.43 -1.58 -4.30
CA ASP A 269 29.52 -1.52 -5.29
C ASP A 269 30.07 -2.89 -5.72
N ALA A 270 29.49 -3.99 -5.20
CA ALA A 270 30.00 -5.34 -5.43
C ALA A 270 29.77 -5.83 -6.87
N VAL A 271 28.69 -5.36 -7.52
CA VAL A 271 28.35 -5.65 -8.92
C VAL A 271 28.26 -4.32 -9.66
N SER A 272 29.34 -3.98 -10.34
CA SER A 272 29.44 -2.71 -11.07
C SER A 272 28.38 -2.60 -12.17
N GLY A 273 27.73 -1.43 -12.24
CA GLY A 273 26.71 -1.09 -13.22
C GLY A 273 25.27 -1.40 -12.78
N LEU A 274 25.07 -1.83 -11.53
CA LEU A 274 23.76 -2.04 -10.94
C LEU A 274 23.45 -1.06 -9.80
N GLU A 275 24.39 -0.22 -9.41
CA GLU A 275 24.17 0.80 -8.38
C GLU A 275 22.92 1.63 -8.72
N GLU A 276 22.11 1.96 -7.70
CA GLU A 276 20.89 2.77 -7.82
C GLU A 276 19.88 2.20 -8.83
N THR A 277 19.83 0.88 -8.97
CA THR A 277 18.93 0.19 -9.91
C THR A 277 17.96 -0.71 -9.16
N TYR A 278 16.68 -0.64 -9.50
CA TYR A 278 15.70 -1.60 -8.99
C TYR A 278 15.78 -2.89 -9.80
N VAL A 279 16.16 -3.96 -9.12
CA VAL A 279 16.37 -5.29 -9.71
C VAL A 279 15.22 -6.18 -9.29
N PHE A 280 14.43 -6.65 -10.25
CA PHE A 280 13.22 -7.43 -9.96
C PHE A 280 13.10 -8.65 -10.86
N GLY A 281 12.20 -9.56 -10.48
CA GLY A 281 11.98 -10.80 -11.20
C GLY A 281 10.51 -11.14 -11.34
N ASP A 282 10.25 -11.97 -12.34
CA ASP A 282 8.95 -12.57 -12.61
C ASP A 282 9.01 -14.09 -12.39
N TRP A 283 7.90 -14.70 -11.99
CA TRP A 283 7.79 -16.14 -11.76
C TRP A 283 8.20 -16.99 -12.97
N THR A 284 7.85 -16.55 -14.17
CA THR A 284 8.12 -17.26 -15.43
C THR A 284 9.13 -16.53 -16.33
N GLY A 285 9.37 -15.26 -16.04
CA GLY A 285 10.15 -14.35 -16.84
C GLY A 285 11.64 -14.26 -16.48
N PRO A 286 12.35 -13.29 -17.08
CA PRO A 286 13.73 -12.96 -16.78
C PRO A 286 13.86 -12.17 -15.46
N LEU A 287 15.10 -11.83 -15.12
CA LEU A 287 15.39 -10.72 -14.21
C LEU A 287 15.35 -9.42 -15.02
N PHE A 288 14.80 -8.37 -14.45
CA PHE A 288 14.71 -7.04 -15.05
C PHE A 288 15.49 -6.02 -14.22
N LEU A 289 15.89 -4.94 -14.88
CA LEU A 289 16.52 -3.78 -14.29
C LEU A 289 15.66 -2.55 -14.63
N ALA A 290 15.15 -1.84 -13.63
CA ALA A 290 14.54 -0.53 -13.83
C ALA A 290 15.42 0.54 -13.19
N ARG A 291 15.67 1.64 -13.92
CA ARG A 291 16.47 2.75 -13.40
C ARG A 291 15.57 3.92 -13.03
N PRO A 292 15.52 4.32 -11.75
CA PRO A 292 14.78 5.50 -11.36
C PRO A 292 15.34 6.77 -12.02
N PRO A 293 14.52 7.84 -12.14
CA PRO A 293 15.00 9.16 -12.48
C PRO A 293 16.15 9.61 -11.58
N GLU A 294 17.07 10.41 -12.13
CA GLU A 294 18.21 10.95 -11.37
C GLU A 294 17.72 11.73 -10.15
N GLY A 295 18.22 11.38 -8.95
CA GLY A 295 17.84 12.00 -7.68
C GLY A 295 16.62 11.39 -7.00
N TRP A 296 15.82 10.54 -7.67
CA TRP A 296 14.60 9.99 -7.08
C TRP A 296 14.86 9.25 -5.76
N LEU A 297 15.89 8.40 -5.71
CA LEU A 297 16.30 7.69 -4.51
C LEU A 297 16.88 8.59 -3.39
N GLU A 298 17.35 9.80 -3.73
CA GLU A 298 17.94 10.76 -2.79
C GLU A 298 16.89 11.70 -2.17
N ASP A 299 15.81 12.00 -2.90
CA ASP A 299 14.86 13.07 -2.59
C ASP A 299 13.59 12.61 -1.82
N GLY A 300 13.52 11.35 -1.41
CA GLY A 300 12.35 10.80 -0.71
C GLY A 300 12.45 10.94 0.80
N GLY A 301 11.88 12.01 1.35
CA GLY A 301 11.47 12.08 2.75
C GLY A 301 9.99 11.74 2.84
N MET A 302 9.60 10.80 3.71
CA MET A 302 8.22 10.78 4.21
C MET A 302 8.12 12.06 5.01
N ASP A 303 7.20 12.94 4.65
CA ASP A 303 6.92 14.17 5.39
C ASP A 303 6.36 13.81 6.78
N ASP A 304 7.27 13.43 7.68
CA ASP A 304 7.06 13.48 9.10
C ASP A 304 7.49 14.89 9.51
N GLU A 305 6.52 15.79 9.65
CA GLU A 305 6.74 17.03 10.39
C GLU A 305 7.10 16.65 11.83
N SER A 306 8.36 16.29 12.05
CA SER A 306 8.88 16.04 13.38
C SER A 306 8.72 17.35 14.15
N ASP A 307 7.83 17.34 15.13
CA ASP A 307 7.71 18.39 16.13
C ASP A 307 9.02 18.47 16.90
N GLY A 308 9.91 19.31 16.37
CA GLY A 308 11.17 19.68 16.96
C GLY A 308 10.90 20.46 18.24
N ASP A 309 10.85 19.74 19.35
CA ASP A 309 10.85 20.27 20.71
C ASP A 309 12.20 21.00 20.95
N ASP A 310 12.31 22.25 20.48
CA ASP A 310 13.49 23.10 20.62
C ASP A 310 13.59 23.61 22.07
N VAL A 311 14.16 22.78 22.93
CA VAL A 311 14.66 23.17 24.24
C VAL A 311 15.99 23.94 24.06
N GLY A 312 15.85 25.21 23.70
CA GLY A 312 16.63 26.33 24.21
C GLY A 312 18.09 26.49 23.73
N THR A 313 18.40 27.69 23.23
CA THR A 313 19.08 28.70 24.07
C THR A 313 19.10 30.07 23.41
N ASP A 314 18.72 31.08 24.20
CA ASP A 314 18.87 32.49 23.89
C ASP A 314 20.27 32.84 23.39
N ASN A 315 20.37 33.50 22.24
CA ASN A 315 21.39 34.53 22.08
C ASN A 315 20.92 35.63 21.12
N GLU A 316 20.58 36.78 21.70
CA GLU A 316 20.40 38.03 20.99
C GLU A 316 21.64 38.37 20.16
N THR A 317 21.45 38.75 18.89
CA THR A 317 22.09 39.94 18.33
C THR A 317 21.35 40.40 17.10
N ALA A 318 20.70 41.56 17.23
CA ALA A 318 20.19 42.33 16.12
C ALA A 318 21.36 42.87 15.27
N ASP A 319 21.28 42.72 13.95
CA ASP A 319 21.66 43.83 13.08
C ASP A 319 20.93 43.79 11.73
N THR A 320 20.45 44.97 11.37
CA THR A 320 19.58 45.30 10.25
C THR A 320 20.31 45.27 8.91
N ASN A 321 19.63 44.85 7.84
CA ASN A 321 19.37 45.71 6.67
C ASN A 321 18.56 44.96 5.61
N GLY A 322 17.42 45.55 5.24
CA GLY A 322 16.54 45.05 4.20
C GLY A 322 17.10 45.20 2.79
N ASN A 323 16.59 44.34 1.92
CA ASN A 323 16.40 44.66 0.53
C ASN A 323 15.16 43.90 0.03
N GLU A 324 14.08 44.64 -0.21
CA GLU A 324 12.92 44.15 -0.94
C GLU A 324 13.34 43.85 -2.39
N THR A 325 13.07 42.64 -2.86
CA THR A 325 12.76 42.39 -4.26
C THR A 325 11.66 41.36 -4.34
N ASP A 326 10.50 41.89 -4.72
CA ASP A 326 9.30 41.27 -5.27
C ASP A 326 9.63 40.26 -6.38
N ALA A 327 9.16 39.03 -6.22
CA ALA A 327 8.91 38.08 -7.29
C ALA A 327 7.97 36.99 -6.73
N GLY A 328 6.67 37.20 -6.92
CA GLY A 328 5.69 36.13 -6.82
C GLY A 328 6.01 35.03 -7.84
N GLY A 329 5.90 33.80 -7.38
CA GLY A 329 5.94 32.59 -8.17
C GLY A 329 5.13 31.57 -7.41
N ASP A 330 3.82 31.61 -7.63
CA ASP A 330 2.93 30.48 -7.35
C ASP A 330 3.45 29.33 -8.22
N GLY A 331 4.05 28.34 -7.59
CA GLY A 331 4.49 27.11 -8.23
C GLY A 331 3.44 26.05 -7.97
N ASP A 332 2.31 26.16 -8.66
CA ASP A 332 1.41 25.04 -8.86
C ASP A 332 2.18 24.00 -9.69
N MET A 333 2.61 22.90 -9.06
CA MET A 333 3.03 21.70 -9.76
C MET A 333 1.75 20.99 -10.23
N ASP A 334 1.26 21.45 -11.38
CA ASP A 334 0.24 20.77 -12.17
C ASP A 334 0.99 19.71 -13.01
N SER A 335 1.03 18.47 -12.52
CA SER A 335 1.50 17.30 -13.26
C SER A 335 0.32 16.53 -13.82
N SER A 336 -0.49 17.19 -14.65
CA SER A 336 -1.31 16.48 -15.65
C SER A 336 -0.40 16.06 -16.80
N GLY A 337 0.40 15.01 -16.56
CA GLY A 337 1.25 14.36 -17.54
C GLY A 337 0.68 12.99 -17.90
N ASP A 338 0.54 12.72 -19.19
CA ASP A 338 0.20 11.42 -19.75
C ASP A 338 1.05 10.33 -19.05
N GLY A 339 0.45 9.43 -18.24
CA GLY A 339 1.12 8.56 -17.25
C GLY A 339 2.27 7.66 -17.77
N GLU A 340 2.43 7.53 -19.09
CA GLU A 340 3.59 6.85 -19.71
C GLU A 340 4.92 7.61 -19.49
N ASP A 341 4.90 8.93 -19.27
CA ASP A 341 6.12 9.76 -19.18
C ASP A 341 6.84 9.64 -17.81
N ASP A 342 6.21 9.03 -16.80
CA ASP A 342 6.76 8.87 -15.44
C ASP A 342 7.31 7.47 -15.13
N LEU A 343 7.11 6.51 -16.05
CA LEU A 343 7.62 5.15 -15.92
C LEU A 343 9.16 5.07 -15.99
N TRP A 344 9.73 4.24 -15.13
CA TRP A 344 11.18 4.04 -15.10
C TRP A 344 11.65 3.24 -16.31
N PRO A 345 12.72 3.69 -16.99
CA PRO A 345 13.30 2.92 -18.08
C PRO A 345 13.75 1.52 -17.63
N MET A 346 13.24 0.50 -18.32
CA MET A 346 13.55 -0.90 -18.05
C MET A 346 14.51 -1.53 -19.06
N GLU A 347 15.29 -2.49 -18.56
CA GLU A 347 16.18 -3.37 -19.33
C GLU A 347 15.99 -4.83 -18.93
N ARG A 348 16.18 -5.75 -19.89
CA ARG A 348 16.12 -7.21 -19.72
C ARG A 348 17.48 -7.88 -19.86
#